data_AF-A2EGP4-F1
#
_entry.id   AF-A2EGP4-F1
#
_cell.length_a   1.000
_cell.length_b   1.000
_cell.length_c   1.000
_cell.angle_alpha   90.00
_cell.angle_beta   90.00
_cell.angle_gamma   90.00
#
_symmetry.space_group_name_H-M   'P 1'
#
loop_
_entity.id
_entity.type
_entity.pdbx_description
1 polymer ?
#
loop_
_entity_poly.entity_id
_entity_poly.type
_entity_poly.pdbx_seq_one_letter_code
_entity_poly.pdbx_strand_id
1 'polypeptide(L)'
;MNTDQVPWRQPAFSIACNFMHYLVDNPLSNIYSRKGINPVENILNKLEKSSYSLVCEWKQALYKIFNDTSSFDEEEKQINNFLKSKFDKKYEYIMKLENANFRDIMEDVDKKVKLITEHSTKETFTFQKLSEM
;
A
#
# COMPACT_ATOMS: atom_id res chain seq x y z
N MET A 1 -9.45 20.28 -16.18
CA MET A 1 -9.79 19.10 -15.35
C MET A 1 -8.46 18.51 -14.92
N ASN A 2 -8.10 18.55 -13.64
CA ASN A 2 -6.87 17.91 -13.16
C ASN A 2 -7.16 16.40 -13.07
N THR A 3 -6.74 15.68 -14.11
CA THR A 3 -6.58 14.24 -14.06
C THR A 3 -5.29 13.93 -13.29
N ASP A 4 -5.33 12.82 -12.55
CA ASP A 4 -4.16 12.02 -12.19
C ASP A 4 -3.30 12.49 -11.01
N GLN A 5 -3.91 12.53 -9.83
CA GLN A 5 -3.23 11.98 -8.66
C GLN A 5 -3.98 10.73 -8.22
N VAL A 6 -3.51 9.57 -8.68
CA VAL A 6 -3.78 8.33 -7.96
C VAL A 6 -2.86 8.37 -6.73
N PRO A 7 -3.41 8.46 -5.50
CA PRO A 7 -2.59 8.62 -4.31
C PRO A 7 -1.68 7.40 -4.07
N TRP A 8 -2.02 6.25 -4.65
CA TRP A 8 -1.28 5.01 -4.50
C TRP A 8 -0.63 4.60 -5.82
N ARG A 9 0.46 3.84 -5.74
CA ARG A 9 1.09 3.27 -6.93
C ARG A 9 0.13 2.29 -7.61
N GLN A 10 0.05 2.34 -8.94
CA GLN A 10 -0.86 1.52 -9.75
C GLN A 10 -0.88 0.02 -9.37
N PRO A 11 0.26 -0.67 -9.10
CA PRO A 11 0.22 -2.07 -8.68
C PRO A 11 -0.46 -2.28 -7.32
N ALA A 12 -0.15 -1.43 -6.33
CA ALA A 12 -0.75 -1.47 -5.00
C ALA A 12 -2.26 -1.17 -5.05
N PHE A 13 -2.65 -0.16 -5.84
CA PHE A 13 -4.03 0.23 -6.08
C PHE A 13 -4.83 -0.89 -6.74
N SER A 14 -4.36 -1.46 -7.85
CA SER A 14 -5.04 -2.55 -8.56
C SER A 14 -5.24 -3.80 -7.69
N ILE A 15 -4.25 -4.16 -6.86
CA ILE A 15 -4.38 -5.29 -5.93
C ILE A 15 -5.44 -5.00 -4.86
N ALA A 16 -5.48 -3.77 -4.33
CA ALA A 16 -6.48 -3.35 -3.36
C ALA A 16 -7.89 -3.37 -3.96
N CYS A 17 -8.09 -2.82 -5.16
CA CYS A 17 -9.37 -2.85 -5.87
C CYS A 17 -9.81 -4.29 -6.13
N ASN A 18 -8.93 -5.14 -6.68
CA ASN A 18 -9.25 -6.56 -6.93
C ASN A 18 -9.63 -7.30 -5.64
N PHE A 19 -9.00 -6.96 -4.51
CA PHE A 19 -9.40 -7.53 -3.22
C PHE A 19 -10.75 -7.02 -2.72
N MET A 20 -11.03 -5.73 -2.90
CA MET A 20 -12.32 -5.15 -2.52
C MET A 20 -13.46 -5.73 -3.37
N HIS A 21 -13.30 -5.88 -4.68
CA HIS A 21 -14.28 -6.59 -5.52
C HIS A 21 -14.48 -8.02 -5.03
N TYR A 22 -13.39 -8.74 -4.76
CA TYR A 22 -13.50 -10.07 -4.14
C TYR A 22 -14.35 -10.04 -2.87
N LEU A 23 -14.16 -9.07 -1.96
CA LEU A 23 -14.95 -8.97 -0.73
C LEU A 23 -16.42 -8.59 -0.95
N VAL A 24 -16.72 -7.76 -1.95
CA VAL A 24 -18.10 -7.44 -2.37
C VAL A 24 -18.79 -8.70 -2.89
N ASP A 25 -18.08 -9.53 -3.64
CA ASP A 25 -18.60 -10.77 -4.23
C ASP A 25 -18.57 -11.98 -3.27
N ASN A 26 -18.08 -11.83 -2.03
CA ASN A 26 -17.83 -12.96 -1.11
C ASN A 26 -18.38 -12.69 0.31
N PRO A 27 -18.36 -13.71 1.22
CA PRO A 27 -19.23 -13.82 2.39
C PRO A 27 -19.37 -12.61 3.30
N LEU A 28 -18.38 -11.71 3.38
CA LEU A 28 -18.48 -10.49 4.18
C LEU A 28 -19.64 -9.61 3.72
N SER A 29 -19.77 -9.39 2.40
CA SER A 29 -20.87 -8.62 1.83
C SER A 29 -22.22 -9.28 2.17
N ASN A 30 -22.33 -10.61 2.03
CA ASN A 30 -23.56 -11.34 2.38
C ASN A 30 -23.92 -11.26 3.87
N ILE A 31 -22.94 -11.24 4.77
CA ILE A 31 -23.16 -11.07 6.21
C ILE A 31 -23.73 -9.68 6.50
N TYR A 32 -23.19 -8.64 5.86
CA TYR A 32 -23.62 -7.26 6.06
C TYR A 32 -24.94 -6.94 5.34
N SER A 33 -25.16 -7.46 4.13
CA SER A 33 -26.41 -7.29 3.37
C SER A 33 -27.62 -7.85 4.12
N ARG A 34 -27.47 -8.99 4.83
CA ARG A 34 -28.52 -9.52 5.72
C ARG A 34 -28.89 -8.57 6.86
N LYS A 35 -27.99 -7.65 7.20
CA LYS A 35 -28.17 -6.62 8.25
C LYS A 35 -28.63 -5.28 7.66
N GLY A 36 -28.90 -5.21 6.35
CA GLY A 36 -29.35 -4.01 5.66
C GLY A 36 -28.26 -2.93 5.50
N ILE A 37 -26.99 -3.29 5.62
CA ILE A 37 -25.86 -2.36 5.50
C ILE A 37 -24.84 -2.87 4.48
N ASN A 38 -24.25 -1.98 3.68
CA ASN A 38 -23.25 -2.34 2.67
C ASN A 38 -21.90 -1.62 2.92
N PRO A 39 -21.24 -1.86 4.06
CA PRO A 39 -20.02 -1.14 4.41
C PRO A 39 -18.84 -1.48 3.49
N VAL A 40 -18.80 -2.70 2.92
CA VAL A 40 -17.75 -3.15 1.99
C VAL A 40 -17.83 -2.40 0.66
N GLU A 41 -19.03 -2.31 0.06
CA GLU A 41 -19.27 -1.54 -1.18
C GLU A 41 -18.97 -0.06 -0.98
N ASN A 42 -19.30 0.50 0.20
CA ASN A 42 -18.97 1.88 0.53
C ASN A 42 -17.45 2.13 0.57
N ILE A 43 -16.66 1.19 1.07
CA ILE A 43 -15.19 1.28 1.02
C ILE A 43 -14.69 1.13 -0.41
N LEU A 44 -15.24 0.19 -1.19
CA LEU A 44 -14.84 0.02 -2.61
C LEU A 44 -15.09 1.30 -3.40
N ASN A 45 -16.28 1.89 -3.28
CA ASN A 45 -16.62 3.16 -3.93
C ASN A 45 -15.67 4.30 -3.56
N LYS A 46 -15.27 4.38 -2.27
CA LYS A 46 -14.27 5.38 -1.82
C LYS A 46 -12.89 5.08 -2.38
N LEU A 47 -12.51 3.81 -2.47
CA LEU A 47 -11.23 3.38 -3.02
C LEU A 47 -11.14 3.70 -4.52
N GLU A 48 -12.14 3.33 -5.31
CA GLU A 48 -12.18 3.59 -6.76
C GLU A 48 -12.18 5.08 -7.08
N LYS A 49 -12.86 5.89 -6.26
CA LYS A 49 -12.83 7.36 -6.35
C LYS A 49 -11.54 7.98 -5.83
N SER A 50 -10.52 7.18 -5.51
CA SER A 50 -9.24 7.64 -4.96
C SER A 50 -9.41 8.55 -3.72
N SER A 51 -10.44 8.27 -2.90
CA SER A 51 -10.77 9.08 -1.72
C SER A 51 -9.90 8.76 -0.50
N TYR A 52 -9.04 7.73 -0.58
CA TYR A 52 -8.05 7.41 0.44
C TYR A 52 -6.68 7.96 0.01
N SER A 53 -6.14 8.90 0.78
CA SER A 53 -4.85 9.53 0.49
C SER A 53 -3.68 8.60 0.77
N LEU A 54 -3.86 7.65 1.69
CA LEU A 54 -2.82 6.71 2.11
C LEU A 54 -3.37 5.29 2.21
N VAL A 55 -2.53 4.29 1.94
CA VAL A 55 -2.88 2.86 2.06
C VAL A 55 -3.31 2.52 3.50
N CYS A 56 -2.77 3.22 4.51
CA CYS A 56 -3.15 3.05 5.90
C CYS A 56 -4.59 3.49 6.21
N GLU A 57 -5.12 4.50 5.53
CA GLU A 57 -6.50 4.98 5.73
C GLU A 57 -7.53 3.93 5.28
N TRP A 58 -7.26 3.30 4.13
CA TRP A 58 -8.05 2.17 3.65
C TRP A 58 -7.98 0.98 4.62
N LYS A 59 -6.78 0.65 5.13
CA LYS A 59 -6.65 -0.39 6.16
C LYS A 59 -7.48 -0.09 7.39
N GLN A 60 -7.43 1.14 7.90
CA GLN A 60 -8.22 1.53 9.08
C GLN A 60 -9.73 1.38 8.81
N ALA A 61 -10.19 1.75 7.62
CA ALA A 61 -11.60 1.58 7.24
C ALA A 61 -12.01 0.09 7.22
N LEU A 62 -11.22 -0.78 6.61
CA LEU A 62 -11.47 -2.22 6.60
C LEU A 62 -11.37 -2.86 7.99
N TYR A 63 -10.41 -2.44 8.82
CA TYR A 63 -10.26 -2.95 10.17
C TYR A 63 -11.45 -2.60 11.07
N LYS A 64 -12.08 -1.44 10.87
CA LYS A 64 -13.34 -1.11 11.57
C LYS A 64 -14.43 -2.14 11.25
N ILE A 65 -14.56 -2.52 9.98
CA ILE A 65 -15.50 -3.57 9.54
C ILE A 65 -15.11 -4.93 10.13
N PHE A 66 -13.85 -5.35 10.01
CA PHE A 66 -13.43 -6.65 10.49
C PHE A 66 -13.53 -6.80 12.02
N ASN A 67 -13.44 -5.71 12.77
CA ASN A 67 -13.53 -5.74 14.23
C ASN A 67 -14.97 -5.58 14.74
N ASP A 68 -15.88 -5.03 13.94
CA ASP A 68 -17.31 -4.98 14.29
C ASP A 68 -17.97 -6.34 14.04
N THR A 69 -17.81 -7.23 15.03
CA THR A 69 -18.36 -8.60 15.03
C THR A 69 -19.43 -8.79 16.11
N SER A 70 -19.89 -7.69 16.70
CA SER A 70 -20.81 -7.67 17.85
C SER A 70 -22.11 -8.45 17.58
N SER A 71 -22.58 -8.39 16.34
CA SER A 71 -23.80 -9.03 15.85
C SER A 71 -23.56 -10.34 15.09
N PHE A 72 -22.35 -10.89 15.12
CA PHE A 72 -21.98 -12.05 14.31
C PHE A 72 -22.20 -13.34 15.08
N ASP A 73 -22.75 -14.36 14.43
CA ASP A 73 -22.73 -15.72 14.96
C ASP A 73 -21.31 -16.34 14.86
N GLU A 74 -21.13 -17.55 15.38
CA GLU A 74 -19.80 -18.17 15.45
C GLU A 74 -19.24 -18.54 14.07
N GLU A 75 -20.10 -18.95 13.12
CA GLU A 75 -19.69 -19.26 11.76
C GLU A 75 -19.30 -17.97 11.01
N GLU A 76 -20.10 -16.91 11.17
CA GLU A 76 -19.82 -15.57 10.63
C GLU A 76 -18.51 -15.01 11.18
N LYS A 77 -18.23 -15.20 12.46
CA LYS A 77 -16.95 -14.81 13.07
C LYS A 77 -15.78 -15.59 12.47
N GLN A 78 -15.92 -16.90 12.24
CA GLN A 78 -14.88 -17.70 11.60
C GLN A 78 -14.60 -17.23 10.18
N ILE A 79 -15.65 -16.97 9.39
CA ILE A 79 -15.56 -16.40 8.04
C ILE A 79 -14.87 -15.03 8.09
N ASN A 80 -15.30 -14.14 8.98
CA ASN A 80 -14.73 -12.81 9.13
C ASN A 80 -13.26 -12.85 9.52
N ASN A 81 -12.88 -13.74 10.45
CA ASN A 81 -11.48 -13.94 10.87
C ASN A 81 -10.61 -14.49 9.74
N PHE A 82 -11.14 -15.44 8.95
CA PHE A 82 -10.45 -15.94 7.77
C PHE A 82 -10.21 -14.82 6.73
N LEU A 83 -11.22 -14.01 6.46
CA LEU A 83 -11.11 -12.87 5.54
C LEU A 83 -10.15 -11.79 6.05
N LYS A 84 -10.16 -11.52 7.36
CA LYS A 84 -9.20 -10.63 8.02
C LYS A 84 -7.76 -11.14 7.87
N SER A 85 -7.52 -12.42 8.11
CA SER A 85 -6.18 -13.02 7.92
C SER A 85 -5.71 -12.92 6.46
N LYS A 86 -6.61 -13.14 5.49
CA LYS A 86 -6.33 -12.97 4.07
C LYS A 86 -6.04 -11.51 3.72
N PHE A 87 -6.78 -10.58 4.31
CA PHE A 87 -6.53 -9.15 4.18
C PHE A 87 -5.16 -8.78 4.72
N ASP A 88 -4.77 -9.23 5.91
CA ASP A 88 -3.48 -8.89 6.53
C ASP A 88 -2.30 -9.27 5.63
N LYS A 89 -2.33 -10.47 5.04
CA LYS A 89 -1.32 -10.94 4.08
C LYS A 89 -1.27 -10.07 2.82
N LYS A 90 -2.44 -9.71 2.27
CA LYS A 90 -2.52 -8.82 1.10
C LYS A 90 -2.03 -7.42 1.42
N TYR A 91 -2.40 -6.88 2.58
CA TYR A 91 -1.97 -5.56 3.04
C TYR A 91 -0.46 -5.50 3.20
N GLU A 92 0.17 -6.51 3.80
CA GLU A 92 1.63 -6.58 3.91
C GLU A 92 2.30 -6.54 2.53
N TYR A 93 1.75 -7.25 1.55
CA TYR A 93 2.25 -7.23 0.18
C TYR A 93 2.05 -5.87 -0.50
N ILE A 94 0.87 -5.25 -0.35
CA ILE A 94 0.59 -3.90 -0.85
C ILE A 94 1.58 -2.89 -0.25
N MET A 95 1.85 -2.96 1.05
CA MET A 95 2.86 -2.11 1.71
C MET A 95 4.27 -2.34 1.17
N LYS A 96 4.66 -3.59 0.87
CA LYS A 96 5.97 -3.86 0.23
C LYS A 96 6.05 -3.18 -1.14
N LEU A 97 5.00 -3.28 -1.95
CA LEU A 97 4.91 -2.60 -3.24
C LEU A 97 4.93 -1.08 -3.09
N GLU A 98 4.22 -0.53 -2.10
CA GLU A 98 4.20 0.89 -1.77
C GLU A 98 5.54 1.41 -1.21
N ASN A 99 6.44 0.53 -0.74
CA ASN A 99 7.76 0.90 -0.23
C ASN A 99 8.93 0.58 -1.17
N ALA A 100 8.74 -0.29 -2.18
CA ALA A 100 9.82 -0.78 -3.05
C ALA A 100 10.62 0.30 -3.81
N ASN A 101 10.04 1.45 -4.21
CA ASN A 101 10.78 2.49 -4.94
C ASN A 101 11.57 3.42 -4.02
N PHE A 102 11.27 3.53 -2.72
CA PHE A 102 12.10 4.37 -1.84
C PHE A 102 13.50 3.75 -1.72
N ARG A 103 13.57 2.42 -1.64
CA ARG A 103 14.85 1.71 -1.59
C ARG A 103 15.61 1.81 -2.90
N ASP A 104 14.95 1.62 -4.05
CA ASP A 104 15.61 1.72 -5.36
C ASP A 104 16.09 3.14 -5.67
N ILE A 105 15.30 4.17 -5.33
CA ILE A 105 15.70 5.58 -5.48
C ILE A 105 16.85 5.92 -4.53
N MET A 106 16.81 5.49 -3.26
CA MET A 106 17.89 5.71 -2.31
C MET A 106 19.17 4.98 -2.74
N GLU A 107 19.08 3.77 -3.28
CA GLU A 107 20.24 3.03 -3.77
C GLU A 107 20.86 3.69 -5.01
N ASP A 108 20.03 4.25 -5.90
CA ASP A 108 20.49 4.98 -7.09
C ASP A 108 21.12 6.34 -6.73
N VAL A 109 20.61 7.01 -5.68
CA VAL A 109 21.23 8.20 -5.09
C VAL A 109 22.57 7.84 -4.41
N ASP A 110 22.62 6.75 -3.64
CA ASP A 110 23.83 6.30 -2.94
C ASP A 110 24.96 5.94 -3.93
N LYS A 111 24.60 5.31 -5.07
CA LYS A 111 25.53 5.05 -6.19
C LYS A 111 26.05 6.35 -6.82
N LYS A 112 25.19 7.34 -7.06
CA LYS A 112 25.59 8.64 -7.62
C LYS A 112 26.51 9.42 -6.68
N VAL A 113 26.23 9.41 -5.37
CA VAL A 113 27.08 10.05 -4.37
C VAL A 113 28.46 9.38 -4.28
N LYS A 114 28.53 8.04 -4.32
CA LYS A 114 29.81 7.32 -4.37
C LYS A 114 30.63 7.68 -5.61
N LEU A 115 30.01 7.72 -6.79
CA LEU A 115 30.66 8.12 -8.05
C LEU A 115 31.25 9.53 -7.99
N ILE A 116 30.50 10.50 -7.46
CA ILE A 116 30.97 11.90 -7.30
C ILE A 116 32.14 11.96 -6.30
N THR A 117 32.05 11.22 -5.20
CA THR A 117 33.09 11.19 -4.16
C THR A 117 34.39 10.56 -4.67
N GLU A 118 34.31 9.48 -5.45
CA GLU A 118 35.45 8.83 -6.10
C GLU A 118 36.10 9.71 -7.18
N HIS A 119 35.30 10.46 -7.95
CA HIS A 119 35.83 11.41 -8.92
C HIS A 119 36.54 12.58 -8.24
N SER A 120 35.93 13.17 -7.21
CA SER A 120 36.50 14.31 -6.49
C SER A 120 37.80 13.95 -5.76
N THR A 121 37.89 12.76 -5.17
CA THR A 121 39.12 12.28 -4.49
C THR A 121 40.26 12.02 -5.48
N LYS A 122 39.98 11.49 -6.67
CA LYS A 122 41.00 11.31 -7.73
C LYS A 122 41.50 12.65 -8.28
N GLU A 123 40.61 13.62 -8.51
CA GLU A 123 41.00 14.95 -8.96
C GLU A 123 41.84 15.69 -7.91
N THR A 124 41.44 15.61 -6.63
CA THR A 124 42.20 16.22 -5.52
C THR A 124 43.60 15.61 -5.37
N PHE A 125 43.72 14.28 -5.47
CA PHE A 125 45.02 13.59 -5.43
C PHE A 125 45.92 13.94 -6.62
N THR A 126 45.34 14.15 -7.80
CA THR A 126 46.08 14.55 -9.01
C THR A 126 46.57 16.00 -8.91
N PHE A 127 45.74 16.90 -8.38
CA PHE A 127 46.12 18.30 -8.12
C PHE A 127 47.25 18.42 -7.09
N GLN A 128 47.22 17.65 -5.99
CA GLN A 128 48.29 17.67 -4.99
C GLN A 128 49.63 17.22 -5.56
N LYS A 129 49.67 16.15 -6.37
CA LYS A 129 50.90 15.70 -7.03
C LYS A 129 51.47 16.71 -8.03
N LEU A 130 50.61 17.42 -8.76
CA LEU A 130 51.06 18.48 -9.68
C LEU A 130 51.63 19.70 -8.96
N SER A 131 51.21 19.97 -7.71
CA SER A 131 51.78 21.05 -6.89
C SER A 131 53.07 20.69 -6.16
N GLU A 132 53.45 19.40 -6.12
CA GLU A 132 54.68 18.89 -5.49
C GLU A 132 55.86 18.74 -6.48
N MET A 133 55.60 18.90 -7.79
CA MET A 133 56.62 18.93 -8.86
C MET A 133 56.99 20.37 -9.22
#